data_AF-T0ZMS3-F1
#
_entry.id   AF-T0ZMS3-F1
#
_cell.length_a   1.000
_cell.length_b   1.000
_cell.length_c   1.000
_cell.angle_alpha   90.00
_cell.angle_beta   90.00
_cell.angle_gamma   90.00
#
_symmetry.space_group_name_H-M   'P 1'
#
loop_
_entity.id
_entity.type
_entity.pdbx_description
1 polymer ?
#
loop_
_entity_poly.entity_id
_entity_poly.type
_entity_poly.pdbx_seq_one_letter_code
_entity_poly.pdbx_strand_id
1 'polypeptide(L)'
;MTVTEAAAIAAVMALFVSLSFYRGFRLSETLAVVAEAMRSAGAIMLIVASALAFGHWMTQSGIPAALVRFVATHGFRTWQFLLTINLLLLVLGCFLEVTATLLLVLPVLAPALVPLGVDPVHFAIIFTHNMEIGLVHPPVGLNLFVLSTISNAPVGEVIR
;
A
#
# COMPACT_ATOMS: atom_id res chain seq x y z
N MET A 1 -12.15 -12.51 -17.33
CA MET A 1 -10.98 -12.98 -16.59
C MET A 1 -11.03 -12.40 -15.20
N THR A 2 -11.01 -13.23 -14.19
CA THR A 2 -10.91 -12.77 -12.80
C THR A 2 -9.46 -12.35 -12.49
N VAL A 3 -9.25 -11.50 -11.47
CA VAL A 3 -7.91 -11.01 -11.09
C VAL A 3 -6.97 -12.17 -10.75
N THR A 4 -7.51 -13.24 -10.15
CA THR A 4 -6.78 -14.47 -9.80
C THR A 4 -6.36 -15.27 -11.03
N GLU A 5 -7.23 -15.41 -12.04
CA GLU A 5 -6.89 -16.05 -13.32
C GLU A 5 -5.79 -15.29 -14.05
N ALA A 6 -5.87 -13.95 -14.08
CA ALA A 6 -4.87 -13.11 -14.72
C ALA A 6 -3.49 -13.23 -14.02
N ALA A 7 -3.47 -13.22 -12.69
CA ALA A 7 -2.24 -13.40 -11.90
C ALA A 7 -1.58 -14.77 -12.14
N ALA A 8 -2.37 -15.84 -12.20
CA ALA A 8 -1.86 -17.18 -12.49
C ALA A 8 -1.20 -17.26 -13.86
N ILE A 9 -1.83 -16.68 -14.89
CA ILE A 9 -1.27 -16.64 -16.25
C ILE A 9 0.02 -15.79 -16.27
N ALA A 10 0.03 -14.63 -15.61
CA ALA A 10 1.21 -13.79 -15.52
C ALA A 10 2.39 -14.51 -14.84
N ALA A 11 2.14 -15.25 -13.76
CA ALA A 11 3.17 -16.02 -13.06
C ALA A 11 3.76 -17.13 -13.94
N VAL A 12 2.91 -17.89 -14.65
CA VAL A 12 3.35 -18.94 -15.59
C VAL A 12 4.19 -18.34 -16.72
N MET A 13 3.75 -17.21 -17.29
CA MET A 13 4.49 -16.51 -18.35
C MET A 13 5.82 -15.95 -17.86
N ALA A 14 5.86 -15.36 -16.66
CA ALA A 14 7.09 -14.85 -16.05
C ALA A 14 8.11 -15.99 -15.80
N LEU A 15 7.63 -17.15 -15.36
CA LEU A 15 8.46 -18.33 -15.13
C LEU A 15 9.02 -18.89 -16.45
N PHE A 16 8.18 -18.98 -17.48
CA PHE A 16 8.59 -19.40 -18.82
C PHE A 16 9.65 -18.45 -19.42
N VAL A 17 9.40 -17.15 -19.37
CA VAL A 17 10.34 -16.13 -19.89
C VAL A 17 11.66 -16.13 -19.12
N SER A 18 11.61 -16.30 -17.79
CA SER A 18 12.81 -16.35 -16.95
C SER A 18 13.68 -17.59 -17.22
N LEU A 19 13.07 -18.76 -17.44
CA LEU A 19 13.78 -20.01 -17.72
C LEU A 19 14.28 -20.09 -19.17
N SER A 20 13.47 -19.68 -20.14
CA SER A 20 13.77 -19.88 -21.56
C SER A 20 14.58 -18.74 -22.19
N PHE A 21 14.26 -17.48 -21.88
CA PHE A 21 14.87 -16.31 -22.53
C PHE A 21 15.98 -15.69 -21.68
N TYR A 22 15.68 -15.30 -20.44
CA TYR A 22 16.68 -14.67 -19.57
C TYR A 22 17.68 -15.68 -18.99
N ARG A 23 17.29 -16.97 -18.89
CA ARG A 23 18.08 -18.04 -18.26
C ARG A 23 18.58 -17.64 -16.87
N GLY A 24 17.72 -16.96 -16.10
CA GLY A 24 18.07 -16.37 -14.81
C GLY A 24 18.33 -17.38 -13.69
N PHE A 25 17.78 -18.59 -13.81
CA PHE A 25 17.97 -19.71 -12.88
C PHE A 25 17.69 -21.05 -13.58
N ARG A 26 18.08 -22.18 -12.97
CA ARG A 26 17.89 -23.54 -13.49
C ARG A 26 16.55 -24.11 -13.08
N LEU A 27 16.05 -25.10 -13.84
CA LEU A 27 14.80 -25.79 -13.52
C LEU A 27 14.79 -26.40 -12.10
N SER A 28 15.96 -26.84 -11.61
CA SER A 28 16.15 -27.36 -10.26
C SER A 28 16.00 -26.31 -9.16
N GLU A 29 16.17 -25.02 -9.49
CA GLU A 29 16.10 -23.89 -8.56
C GLU A 29 14.70 -23.27 -8.52
N THR A 30 13.81 -23.67 -9.43
CA THR A 30 12.44 -23.14 -9.55
C THR A 30 11.68 -23.19 -8.23
N LEU A 31 11.79 -24.30 -7.49
CA LEU A 31 11.10 -24.44 -6.20
C LEU A 31 11.63 -23.45 -5.15
N ALA A 32 12.92 -23.18 -5.13
CA ALA A 32 13.54 -22.23 -4.21
C ALA A 32 13.09 -20.79 -4.54
N VAL A 33 13.05 -20.42 -5.83
CA VAL A 33 12.57 -19.10 -6.28
C VAL A 33 11.09 -18.90 -5.93
N VAL A 34 10.27 -19.92 -6.17
CA VAL A 34 8.84 -19.88 -5.80
C VAL A 34 8.67 -19.78 -4.28
N ALA A 35 9.47 -20.50 -3.49
CA ALA A 35 9.42 -20.43 -2.03
C ALA A 35 9.76 -19.02 -1.50
N GLU A 36 10.76 -18.35 -2.09
CA GLU A 36 11.11 -16.98 -1.71
C GLU A 36 10.00 -15.97 -2.09
N ALA A 37 9.41 -16.12 -3.28
CA ALA A 37 8.25 -15.33 -3.68
C ALA A 37 7.05 -15.57 -2.75
N MET A 38 6.79 -16.82 -2.37
CA MET A 38 5.75 -17.18 -1.40
C MET A 38 6.01 -16.59 -0.01
N ARG A 39 7.27 -16.52 0.44
CA ARG A 39 7.61 -15.93 1.73
C ARG A 39 7.24 -14.45 1.77
N SER A 40 7.56 -13.73 0.70
CA SER A 40 7.17 -12.32 0.53
C SER A 40 5.65 -12.16 0.49
N ALA A 41 4.96 -12.97 -0.30
CA ALA A 41 3.49 -12.96 -0.38
C ALA A 41 2.82 -13.33 0.95
N GLY A 42 3.41 -14.26 1.72
CA GLY A 42 2.90 -14.71 3.02
C GLY A 42 2.93 -13.60 4.06
N ALA A 43 3.98 -12.78 4.08
CA ALA A 43 4.03 -11.60 4.96
C ALA A 43 2.88 -10.63 4.66
N ILE A 44 2.60 -10.38 3.37
CA ILE A 44 1.47 -9.54 2.94
C ILE A 44 0.13 -10.16 3.37
N MET A 45 -0.05 -11.47 3.17
CA MET A 45 -1.29 -12.17 3.56
C MET A 45 -1.56 -12.09 5.05
N LEU A 46 -0.54 -12.14 5.91
CA LEU A 46 -0.70 -11.94 7.36
C LEU A 46 -1.19 -10.53 7.67
N ILE A 47 -0.61 -9.51 7.04
CA ILE A 47 -1.05 -8.11 7.18
C ILE A 47 -2.51 -7.97 6.72
N VAL A 48 -2.87 -8.55 5.58
CA VAL A 48 -4.25 -8.57 5.05
C VAL A 48 -5.21 -9.22 6.04
N ALA A 49 -4.87 -10.39 6.57
CA ALA A 49 -5.71 -11.09 7.53
C ALA A 49 -5.95 -10.25 8.81
N SER A 50 -4.88 -9.67 9.37
CA SER A 50 -4.97 -8.79 10.54
C SER A 50 -5.77 -7.53 10.25
N ALA A 51 -5.58 -6.91 9.08
CA ALA A 51 -6.26 -5.68 8.71
C ALA A 51 -7.76 -5.90 8.41
N LEU A 52 -8.14 -7.05 7.83
CA LEU A 52 -9.55 -7.42 7.67
C LEU A 52 -10.23 -7.62 9.03
N ALA A 53 -9.57 -8.31 9.96
CA ALA A 53 -10.06 -8.46 11.33
C ALA A 53 -10.19 -7.09 12.03
N PHE A 54 -9.18 -6.22 11.86
CA PHE A 54 -9.20 -4.86 12.38
C PHE A 54 -10.31 -3.99 11.78
N GLY A 55 -10.53 -4.06 10.47
CA GLY A 55 -11.61 -3.37 9.77
C GLY A 55 -13.00 -3.80 10.27
N HIS A 56 -13.17 -5.10 10.52
CA HIS A 56 -14.40 -5.62 11.10
C HIS A 56 -14.62 -5.11 12.52
N TRP A 57 -13.60 -5.18 13.37
CA TRP A 57 -13.65 -4.64 14.73
C TRP A 57 -13.92 -3.13 14.75
N MET A 58 -13.27 -2.35 13.88
CA MET A 58 -13.48 -0.91 13.79
C MET A 58 -14.91 -0.56 13.39
N THR A 59 -15.48 -1.28 12.43
CA THR A 59 -16.87 -1.09 12.02
C THR A 59 -17.82 -1.30 13.20
N GLN A 60 -17.56 -2.31 14.05
CA GLN A 60 -18.35 -2.58 15.24
C GLN A 60 -18.09 -1.58 16.39
N SER A 61 -16.87 -1.06 16.52
CA SER A 61 -16.48 -0.13 17.59
C SER A 61 -17.15 1.25 17.51
N GLY A 62 -17.75 1.59 16.37
CA GLY A 62 -18.36 2.90 16.13
C GLY A 62 -17.35 4.04 15.94
N ILE A 63 -16.05 3.76 15.87
CA ILE A 63 -14.99 4.74 15.56
C ILE A 63 -15.30 5.50 14.26
N PRO A 64 -15.68 4.85 13.14
CA PRO A 64 -16.16 5.53 11.94
C PRO A 64 -17.23 6.61 12.19
N ALA A 65 -18.26 6.27 12.97
CA ALA A 65 -19.35 7.18 13.27
C ALA A 65 -18.90 8.33 14.20
N ALA A 66 -17.95 8.07 15.10
CA ALA A 66 -17.32 9.11 15.92
C ALA A 66 -16.51 10.10 15.06
N LEU A 67 -15.76 9.63 14.06
CA LEU A 67 -15.00 10.47 13.14
C LEU A 67 -15.94 11.39 12.33
N VAL A 68 -17.02 10.83 11.76
CA VAL A 68 -18.02 11.61 11.03
C VAL A 68 -18.66 12.67 11.93
N ARG A 69 -19.02 12.31 13.17
CA ARG A 69 -19.56 13.27 14.15
C ARG A 69 -18.55 14.36 14.48
N PHE A 70 -17.29 14.03 14.72
CA PHE A 70 -16.24 14.99 15.04
C PHE A 70 -16.10 16.05 13.94
N VAL A 71 -16.06 15.59 12.67
CA VAL A 71 -15.98 16.46 11.50
C VAL A 71 -17.24 17.34 11.39
N ALA A 72 -18.43 16.76 11.59
CA ALA A 72 -19.69 17.49 11.52
C ALA A 72 -19.84 18.54 12.64
N THR A 73 -19.45 18.23 13.87
CA THR A 73 -19.58 19.14 15.02
C THR A 73 -18.60 20.30 14.98
N HIS A 74 -17.40 20.08 14.43
CA HIS A 74 -16.39 21.13 14.26
C HIS A 74 -16.57 21.92 12.95
N GLY A 75 -17.59 21.60 12.14
CA GLY A 75 -17.90 22.31 10.91
C GLY A 75 -16.79 22.24 9.86
N PHE A 76 -16.04 21.13 9.83
CA PHE A 76 -14.95 20.95 8.85
C PHE A 76 -15.50 21.04 7.44
N ARG A 77 -14.91 21.93 6.63
CA ARG A 77 -15.12 21.94 5.18
C ARG A 77 -14.35 20.77 4.56
N THR A 78 -14.83 20.24 3.45
CA THR A 78 -14.23 19.10 2.72
C THR A 78 -12.72 19.28 2.50
N TRP A 79 -12.27 20.48 2.14
CA TRP A 79 -10.84 20.76 1.92
C TRP A 79 -9.98 20.68 3.20
N GLN A 80 -10.53 21.02 4.37
CA GLN A 80 -9.81 20.93 5.66
C GLN A 80 -9.63 19.48 6.06
N PHE A 81 -10.65 18.65 5.84
CA PHE A 81 -10.56 17.21 6.03
C PHE A 81 -9.50 16.61 5.10
N LEU A 82 -9.56 16.93 3.80
CA LEU A 82 -8.59 16.41 2.83
C LEU A 82 -7.15 16.82 3.15
N LEU A 83 -6.90 18.06 3.59
CA LEU A 83 -5.56 18.48 4.02
C LEU A 83 -5.07 17.72 5.27
N THR A 84 -5.96 17.54 6.26
CA THR A 84 -5.62 16.80 7.48
C THR A 84 -5.25 15.35 7.16
N ILE A 85 -6.04 14.72 6.29
CA ILE A 85 -5.78 13.36 5.83
C ILE A 85 -4.52 13.28 4.96
N ASN A 86 -4.25 14.27 4.11
CA ASN A 86 -3.04 14.31 3.30
C ASN A 86 -1.78 14.33 4.19
N LEU A 87 -1.76 15.19 5.21
CA LEU A 87 -0.68 15.22 6.22
C LEU A 87 -0.54 13.90 6.96
N LEU A 88 -1.66 13.32 7.42
CA LEU A 88 -1.67 12.02 8.08
C LEU A 88 -1.09 10.92 7.17
N LEU A 89 -1.49 10.90 5.89
CA LEU A 89 -1.03 9.94 4.89
C LEU A 89 0.44 10.12 4.55
N LEU A 90 0.96 11.35 4.47
CA LEU A 90 2.41 11.58 4.28
C LEU A 90 3.20 11.00 5.44
N VAL A 91 2.78 11.26 6.67
CA VAL A 91 3.46 10.71 7.85
C VAL A 91 3.39 9.18 7.83
N LEU A 92 2.22 8.59 7.59
CA LEU A 92 2.08 7.13 7.52
C LEU A 92 2.89 6.51 6.39
N GLY A 93 2.83 7.08 5.18
CA GLY A 93 3.53 6.58 3.99
C GLY A 93 5.06 6.67 4.11
N CYS A 94 5.58 7.54 4.98
CA CYS A 94 7.00 7.60 5.32
C CYS A 94 7.48 6.40 6.15
N PHE A 95 6.60 5.68 6.85
CA PHE A 95 6.96 4.56 7.74
C PHE A 95 6.38 3.21 7.31
N LEU A 96 5.23 3.22 6.65
CA LEU A 96 4.46 2.04 6.30
C LEU A 96 4.43 1.85 4.79
N GLU A 97 4.45 0.59 4.35
CA GLU A 97 4.27 0.22 2.95
C GLU A 97 2.82 0.47 2.48
N VAL A 98 2.63 0.65 1.17
CA VAL A 98 1.37 1.09 0.55
C VAL A 98 0.20 0.17 0.89
N THR A 99 0.39 -1.14 0.73
CA THR A 99 -0.63 -2.17 0.98
C THR A 99 -1.01 -2.19 2.45
N ALA A 100 -0.04 -2.18 3.36
CA ALA A 100 -0.29 -2.13 4.80
C ALA A 100 -1.08 -0.87 5.21
N THR A 101 -0.68 0.30 4.68
CA THR A 101 -1.35 1.58 4.97
C THR A 101 -2.77 1.60 4.44
N LEU A 102 -2.99 1.10 3.21
CA LEU A 102 -4.31 1.07 2.59
C LEU A 102 -5.27 0.23 3.44
N LEU A 103 -4.84 -0.96 3.85
CA LEU A 103 -5.69 -1.88 4.59
C LEU A 103 -6.01 -1.38 6.02
N LEU A 104 -5.11 -0.59 6.61
CA LEU A 104 -5.32 0.03 7.93
C LEU A 104 -6.23 1.26 7.84
N VAL A 105 -5.94 2.17 6.92
CA VAL A 105 -6.56 3.50 6.86
C VAL A 105 -7.91 3.50 6.18
N LEU A 106 -8.06 2.72 5.10
CA LEU A 106 -9.30 2.70 4.30
C LEU A 106 -10.56 2.41 5.12
N PRO A 107 -10.62 1.38 6.00
CA PRO A 107 -11.82 1.12 6.80
C PRO A 107 -12.16 2.25 7.79
N VAL A 108 -11.18 3.07 8.19
CA VAL A 108 -11.40 4.25 9.05
C VAL A 108 -11.98 5.40 8.23
N LEU A 109 -11.40 5.67 7.07
CA LEU A 109 -11.70 6.89 6.30
C LEU A 109 -12.86 6.73 5.32
N ALA A 110 -13.02 5.55 4.69
CA ALA A 110 -14.09 5.27 3.74
C ALA A 110 -15.50 5.72 4.20
N PRO A 111 -15.94 5.43 5.44
CA PRO A 111 -17.25 5.87 5.91
C PRO A 111 -17.37 7.39 6.10
N ALA A 112 -16.26 8.13 6.18
CA ALA A 112 -16.26 9.59 6.27
C ALA A 112 -16.27 10.29 4.91
N LEU A 113 -15.89 9.62 3.82
CA LEU A 113 -15.77 10.23 2.49
C LEU A 113 -17.12 10.72 1.93
N VAL A 114 -18.12 9.83 1.89
CA VAL A 114 -19.42 10.12 1.27
C VAL A 114 -20.18 11.24 2.00
N PRO A 115 -20.29 11.24 3.36
CA PRO A 115 -20.93 12.35 4.08
C PRO A 115 -20.27 13.71 3.86
N LEU A 116 -18.97 13.73 3.55
CA LEU A 116 -18.20 14.95 3.27
C LEU A 116 -18.22 15.37 1.80
N GLY A 117 -18.93 14.63 0.94
CA GLY A 117 -18.95 14.87 -0.50
C GLY A 117 -17.62 14.56 -1.20
N VAL A 118 -16.77 13.73 -0.59
CA VAL A 118 -15.50 13.29 -1.20
C VAL A 118 -15.78 12.09 -2.09
N ASP A 119 -15.46 12.22 -3.37
CA ASP A 119 -15.48 11.10 -4.29
C ASP A 119 -14.40 10.05 -3.92
N PRO A 120 -14.75 8.75 -3.80
CA PRO A 120 -13.79 7.71 -3.44
C PRO A 120 -12.62 7.57 -4.42
N VAL A 121 -12.82 7.85 -5.71
CA VAL A 121 -11.74 7.82 -6.71
C VAL A 121 -10.80 8.99 -6.49
N HIS A 122 -11.32 10.19 -6.21
CA HIS A 122 -10.49 11.33 -5.85
C HIS A 122 -9.65 11.05 -4.58
N PHE A 123 -10.27 10.45 -3.55
CA PHE A 123 -9.53 10.03 -2.36
C PHE A 123 -8.46 8.99 -2.68
N ALA A 124 -8.75 8.01 -3.54
CA ALA A 124 -7.77 7.02 -3.97
C ALA A 124 -6.57 7.65 -4.69
N ILE A 125 -6.81 8.66 -5.54
CA ILE A 125 -5.73 9.43 -6.20
C ILE A 125 -4.85 10.13 -5.15
N ILE A 126 -5.46 10.82 -4.19
CA ILE A 126 -4.74 11.48 -3.09
C ILE A 126 -3.94 10.44 -2.29
N PHE A 127 -4.56 9.32 -1.95
CA PHE A 127 -3.94 8.25 -1.21
C PHE A 127 -2.70 7.72 -1.93
N THR A 128 -2.84 7.28 -3.17
CA THR A 128 -1.73 6.74 -3.96
C THR A 128 -0.61 7.77 -4.09
N HIS A 129 -0.93 9.04 -4.36
CA HIS A 129 0.10 10.07 -4.49
C HIS A 129 0.89 10.28 -3.18
N ASN A 130 0.23 10.32 -2.03
CA ASN A 130 0.92 10.44 -0.74
C ASN A 130 1.79 9.23 -0.43
N MET A 131 1.32 8.03 -0.77
CA MET A 131 2.09 6.80 -0.56
C MET A 131 3.35 6.78 -1.43
N GLU A 132 3.24 7.16 -2.70
CA GLU A 132 4.40 7.25 -3.59
C GLU A 132 5.40 8.31 -3.11
N ILE A 133 4.93 9.47 -2.62
CA ILE A 133 5.78 10.48 -2.00
C ILE A 133 6.54 9.89 -0.79
N GLY A 134 5.85 9.12 0.07
CA GLY A 134 6.45 8.45 1.22
C GLY A 134 7.52 7.42 0.85
N LEU A 135 7.32 6.68 -0.25
CA LEU A 135 8.30 5.69 -0.74
C LEU A 135 9.59 6.32 -1.29
N VAL A 136 9.53 7.58 -1.73
CA VAL A 136 10.68 8.33 -2.27
C VAL A 136 11.24 9.38 -1.30
N HIS A 137 10.64 9.56 -0.12
CA HIS A 137 11.14 10.47 0.92
C HIS A 137 11.77 9.70 2.10
N PRO A 138 12.90 10.19 2.67
CA PRO A 138 13.43 9.69 3.94
C PRO A 138 12.41 9.97 5.04
N PRO A 139 11.98 8.94 5.81
CA PRO A 139 12.82 8.20 6.76
C PRO A 139 12.94 6.68 6.50
N VAL A 140 11.97 6.05 5.82
CA VAL A 140 12.05 4.64 5.38
C VAL A 140 12.27 4.51 3.88
N GLY A 141 11.78 5.46 3.07
CA GLY A 141 12.12 5.67 1.65
C GLY A 141 12.50 4.42 0.87
N LEU A 142 11.65 3.37 0.89
CA LEU A 142 12.03 2.02 0.44
C LEU A 142 12.59 2.02 -0.98
N ASN A 143 12.03 2.86 -1.86
CA ASN A 143 12.51 2.99 -3.24
C ASN A 143 13.93 3.57 -3.29
N LEU A 144 14.26 4.53 -2.41
CA LEU A 144 15.63 5.07 -2.32
C LEU A 144 16.63 4.00 -1.86
N PHE A 145 16.23 3.09 -0.95
CA PHE A 145 17.08 1.98 -0.51
C PHE A 145 17.28 0.94 -1.62
N VAL A 146 16.23 0.57 -2.34
CA VAL A 146 16.34 -0.33 -3.50
C VAL A 146 17.25 0.30 -4.56
N LEU A 147 17.06 1.58 -4.88
CA LEU A 147 17.90 2.30 -5.83
C LEU A 147 19.36 2.37 -5.37
N SER A 148 19.64 2.65 -4.09
CA SER A 148 21.01 2.65 -3.55
C SER A 148 21.70 1.29 -3.66
N THR A 149 20.93 0.20 -3.52
CA THR A 149 21.45 -1.17 -3.63
C THR A 149 21.81 -1.50 -5.08
N ILE A 150 20.98 -1.05 -6.04
CA ILE A 150 21.22 -1.28 -7.47
C ILE A 150 22.36 -0.38 -7.99
N SER A 151 22.43 0.87 -7.54
CA SER A 151 23.42 1.86 -7.99
C SER A 151 24.77 1.77 -7.25
N ASN A 152 24.86 1.03 -6.14
CA ASN A 152 25.98 1.04 -5.20
C ASN A 152 26.36 2.46 -4.69
N ALA A 153 25.44 3.41 -4.77
CA ALA A 153 25.62 4.76 -4.25
C ALA A 153 24.90 4.92 -2.91
N PRO A 154 25.43 5.69 -1.94
CA PRO A 154 24.75 5.95 -0.68
C PRO A 154 23.40 6.65 -0.92
N VAL A 155 22.41 6.38 -0.06
CA VAL A 155 21.05 6.97 -0.16
C VAL A 155 21.06 8.49 -0.26
N GLY A 156 22.01 9.17 0.40
CA GLY A 156 22.18 10.62 0.32
C GLY A 156 22.66 11.15 -1.04
N GLU A 157 23.21 10.30 -1.90
CA GLU A 157 23.53 10.63 -3.28
C GLU A 157 22.34 10.32 -4.21
N VAL A 158 21.61 9.23 -3.96
CA VAL A 158 20.42 8.83 -4.72
C VAL A 158 19.26 9.82 -4.58
N ILE A 159 19.17 10.51 -3.45
CA ILE A 159 18.12 11.51 -3.20
C ILE A 159 18.34 12.85 -3.90
N ARG A 160 19.57 13.14 -4.35
CA ARG A 160 19.92 14.40 -5.02
C ARG A 160 19.64 14.35 -6.50
#